data_AF-A0A2E4Y8G3-F1
#
_entry.id   AF-A0A2E4Y8G3-F1
#
_cell.length_a   1.000
_cell.length_b   1.000
_cell.length_c   1.000
_cell.angle_alpha   90.00
_cell.angle_beta   90.00
_cell.angle_gamma   90.00
#
_symmetry.space_group_name_H-M   'P 1'
#
loop_
_entity.id
_entity.type
_entity.pdbx_description
1 polymer ?
#
loop_
_entity_poly.entity_id
_entity_poly.type
_entity_poly.pdbx_seq_one_letter_code
_entity_poly.pdbx_strand_id
1 'polypeptide(L)'
;MDLAKSIETIEAGYEFLLAYAAQGRPAGAEAGPGPHARPTLEGMLEAMVQLSDSLTDRDQAFERVIAEDCQKAGAAIAFLLSQGKIGSEIVDNLNASIHLRAVLTDLFLYSEALEPSADDTPQSMAYDATKKNSDA
;
A
#
# COMPACT_ATOMS: atom_id res chain seq x y z
N MET A 1 -15.16 3.98 6.45
CA MET A 1 -14.86 2.76 5.68
C MET A 1 -14.29 1.75 6.67
N ASP A 2 -14.33 0.45 6.40
CA ASP A 2 -13.68 -0.53 7.29
C ASP A 2 -12.14 -0.44 7.16
N LEU A 3 -11.40 -0.85 8.19
CA LEU A 3 -9.93 -0.81 8.25
C LEU A 3 -9.31 -1.53 7.05
N ALA A 4 -9.74 -2.76 6.79
CA ALA A 4 -9.29 -3.57 5.66
C ALA A 4 -9.52 -2.88 4.31
N LYS A 5 -10.68 -2.25 4.14
CA LYS A 5 -11.02 -1.54 2.91
C LYS A 5 -10.17 -0.27 2.70
N SER A 6 -9.76 0.39 3.79
CA SER A 6 -8.85 1.55 3.72
C SER A 6 -7.45 1.10 3.29
N ILE A 7 -6.97 -0.03 3.83
CA ILE A 7 -5.70 -0.67 3.44
C ILE A 7 -5.73 -1.03 1.95
N GLU A 8 -6.74 -1.77 1.50
CA GLU A 8 -6.93 -2.17 0.09
C GLU A 8 -6.93 -0.95 -0.85
N THR A 9 -7.61 0.14 -0.45
CA THR A 9 -7.68 1.37 -1.24
C THR A 9 -6.30 2.03 -1.40
N ILE A 10 -5.48 2.02 -0.35
CA ILE A 10 -4.12 2.58 -0.38
C ILE A 10 -3.20 1.71 -1.24
N GLU A 11 -3.25 0.39 -1.07
CA GLU A 11 -2.41 -0.56 -1.82
C GLU A 11 -2.74 -0.55 -3.32
N ALA A 12 -4.02 -0.72 -3.68
CA ALA A 12 -4.47 -0.68 -5.07
C ALA A 12 -4.21 0.69 -5.72
N GLY A 13 -4.35 1.77 -4.95
CA GLY A 13 -4.02 3.12 -5.38
C GLY A 13 -2.53 3.26 -5.72
N TYR A 14 -1.64 2.75 -4.86
CA TYR A 14 -0.21 2.76 -5.13
C TYR A 14 0.17 1.93 -6.35
N GLU A 15 -0.38 0.73 -6.52
CA GLU A 15 -0.16 -0.09 -7.73
C GLU A 15 -0.58 0.64 -9.00
N PHE A 16 -1.73 1.29 -8.99
CA PHE A 16 -2.17 2.13 -10.08
C PHE A 16 -1.17 3.27 -10.35
N LEU A 17 -0.67 3.95 -9.31
CA LEU A 17 0.27 5.06 -9.45
C LEU A 17 1.64 4.61 -9.98
N LEU A 18 2.09 3.39 -9.69
CA LEU A 18 3.27 2.81 -10.32
C LEU A 18 3.07 2.65 -11.84
N ALA A 19 1.91 2.10 -12.24
CA ALA A 19 1.58 1.97 -13.65
C ALA A 19 1.35 3.34 -14.34
N TYR A 20 0.85 4.33 -13.61
CA TYR A 20 0.70 5.70 -14.11
C TYR A 20 2.05 6.40 -14.30
N ALA A 21 2.97 6.26 -13.34
CA ALA A 21 4.33 6.80 -13.44
C ALA A 21 5.09 6.22 -14.63
N ALA A 22 4.99 4.90 -14.85
CA ALA A 22 5.64 4.20 -15.95
C ALA A 22 5.22 4.68 -17.35
N GLN A 23 4.09 5.40 -17.48
CA GLN A 23 3.62 5.91 -18.77
C GLN A 23 4.38 7.15 -19.25
N GLY A 24 5.16 7.82 -18.40
CA GLY A 24 5.97 8.98 -18.79
C GLY A 24 5.16 10.16 -19.37
N ARG A 25 3.89 10.31 -18.98
CA ARG A 25 3.00 11.36 -19.50
C ARG A 25 3.45 12.73 -19.01
N PRO A 26 3.52 13.74 -19.88
CA PRO A 26 3.81 15.11 -19.46
C PRO A 26 2.68 15.65 -18.57
N ALA A 27 3.01 16.61 -17.71
CA ALA A 27 2.01 17.27 -16.86
C ALA A 27 0.94 17.97 -17.71
N GLY A 28 -0.30 17.52 -17.59
CA GLY A 28 -1.45 18.02 -18.34
C GLY A 28 -2.68 18.21 -17.45
N ALA A 29 -3.68 18.90 -17.99
CA ALA A 29 -5.02 18.83 -17.41
C ALA A 29 -5.57 17.43 -17.68
N GLU A 30 -6.15 16.81 -16.68
CA GLU A 30 -6.84 15.53 -16.82
C GLU A 30 -8.16 15.76 -17.55
N ALA A 31 -8.16 15.51 -18.85
CA ALA A 31 -9.32 15.68 -19.72
C ALA A 31 -9.48 14.48 -20.64
N GLY A 32 -10.74 14.11 -20.90
CA GLY A 32 -11.07 13.00 -21.79
C GLY A 32 -10.89 11.60 -21.17
N PRO A 33 -11.01 10.55 -21.99
CA PRO A 33 -10.91 9.17 -21.54
C PRO A 33 -9.46 8.76 -21.26
N GLY A 34 -9.23 8.04 -20.17
CA GLY A 34 -7.93 7.49 -19.82
C GLY A 34 -7.75 7.36 -18.31
N PRO A 35 -6.68 6.67 -17.86
CA PRO A 35 -6.32 6.67 -16.46
C PRO A 35 -5.90 8.08 -16.05
N HIS A 36 -6.57 8.60 -15.02
CA HIS A 36 -6.29 9.87 -14.36
C HIS A 36 -5.75 9.57 -12.97
N ALA A 37 -4.69 10.27 -12.54
CA ALA A 37 -4.07 10.09 -11.24
C ALA A 37 -4.90 10.73 -10.12
N ARG A 38 -5.59 11.86 -10.40
CA ARG A 38 -6.30 12.61 -9.36
C ARG A 38 -7.37 11.80 -8.63
N PRO A 39 -8.28 11.05 -9.28
CA PRO A 39 -9.30 10.30 -8.55
C PRO A 39 -8.67 9.24 -7.63
N THR A 40 -7.58 8.61 -8.08
CA THR A 40 -6.82 7.65 -7.26
C THR A 40 -6.18 8.34 -6.05
N LEU A 41 -5.53 9.49 -6.26
CA LEU A 41 -4.91 10.28 -5.19
C LEU A 41 -5.96 10.78 -4.17
N GLU A 42 -7.14 11.19 -4.62
CA GLU A 42 -8.26 11.59 -3.76
C GLU A 42 -8.74 10.42 -2.90
N GLY A 43 -8.94 9.24 -3.50
CA GLY A 43 -9.34 8.03 -2.77
C GLY A 43 -8.28 7.58 -1.76
N MET A 44 -7.00 7.61 -2.13
CA MET A 44 -5.90 7.30 -1.20
C MET A 44 -5.84 8.29 -0.04
N LEU A 45 -6.01 9.59 -0.30
CA LEU A 45 -6.02 10.61 0.75
C LEU A 45 -7.17 10.37 1.74
N GLU A 46 -8.38 10.12 1.22
CA GLU A 46 -9.54 9.81 2.07
C GLU A 46 -9.29 8.56 2.93
N ALA A 47 -8.77 7.49 2.33
CA ALA A 47 -8.44 6.25 3.03
C ALA A 47 -7.37 6.46 4.11
N MET A 48 -6.33 7.24 3.85
CA MET A 48 -5.28 7.55 4.84
C MET A 48 -5.81 8.36 6.02
N VAL A 49 -6.71 9.31 5.79
CA VAL A 49 -7.36 10.06 6.89
C VAL A 49 -8.18 9.11 7.75
N GLN A 50 -9.03 8.28 7.13
CA GLN A 50 -9.87 7.33 7.87
C GLN A 50 -9.06 6.28 8.63
N LEU A 51 -7.98 5.79 8.03
CA LEU A 51 -7.05 4.85 8.64
C LEU A 51 -6.34 5.49 9.85
N SER A 52 -5.80 6.70 9.69
CA SER A 52 -5.19 7.46 10.78
C SER A 52 -6.17 7.64 11.95
N ASP A 53 -7.39 8.12 11.68
CA ASP A 53 -8.41 8.37 12.70
C ASP A 53 -8.79 7.08 13.44
N SER A 54 -8.84 5.96 12.72
CA SER A 54 -9.18 4.65 13.30
C SER A 54 -8.07 4.06 14.18
N LEU A 55 -6.81 4.47 13.99
CA LEU A 55 -5.64 3.92 14.67
C LEU A 55 -5.08 4.84 15.76
N THR A 56 -5.33 6.15 15.71
CA THR A 56 -4.65 7.16 16.56
C THR A 56 -4.89 6.95 18.06
N ASP A 57 -6.11 6.53 18.44
CA ASP A 57 -6.51 6.35 19.83
C ASP A 57 -6.36 4.90 20.34
N ARG A 58 -5.71 4.03 19.56
CA ARG A 58 -5.51 2.64 19.95
C ARG A 58 -4.27 2.46 20.83
N ASP A 59 -4.34 1.46 21.71
CA ASP A 59 -3.30 1.21 22.72
C ASP A 59 -1.97 0.75 22.11
N GLN A 60 -2.00 0.09 20.94
CA GLN A 60 -0.79 -0.47 20.34
C GLN A 60 0.12 0.60 19.73
N ALA A 61 1.40 0.60 20.11
CA ALA A 61 2.37 1.60 19.69
C ALA A 61 2.60 1.64 18.18
N PHE A 62 2.60 0.48 17.52
CA PHE A 62 2.80 0.41 16.07
C PHE A 62 1.60 0.97 15.29
N GLU A 63 0.37 0.83 15.80
CA GLU A 63 -0.83 1.43 15.19
C GLU A 63 -0.73 2.96 15.17
N ARG A 64 -0.13 3.57 16.21
CA ARG A 64 0.13 5.02 16.24
C ARG A 64 1.20 5.44 15.23
N VAL A 65 2.22 4.61 15.00
CA VAL A 65 3.23 4.87 13.94
C VAL A 65 2.56 4.89 12.56
N ILE A 66 1.71 3.90 12.27
CA ILE A 66 0.93 3.85 11.02
C ILE A 66 0.09 5.13 10.86
N ALA A 67 -0.59 5.56 11.93
CA ALA A 67 -1.40 6.77 11.89
C ALA A 67 -0.57 8.02 11.57
N GLU A 68 0.58 8.20 12.22
CA GLU A 68 1.50 9.32 11.95
C GLU A 68 2.03 9.31 10.51
N ASP A 69 2.38 8.14 9.99
CA ASP A 69 2.91 8.03 8.63
C ASP A 69 1.82 8.24 7.57
N CYS A 70 0.58 7.82 7.84
CA CYS A 70 -0.59 8.18 7.03
C CYS A 70 -0.78 9.70 6.97
N GLN A 71 -0.62 10.42 8.08
CA GLN A 71 -0.71 11.88 8.09
C GLN A 71 0.40 12.55 7.25
N LYS A 72 1.64 12.06 7.36
CA LYS A 72 2.78 12.57 6.58
C LYS A 72 2.61 12.31 5.07
N ALA A 73 2.22 11.09 4.70
CA ALA A 73 1.95 10.73 3.30
C ALA A 73 0.74 11.49 2.74
N GLY A 74 -0.33 11.62 3.53
CA GLY A 74 -1.53 12.39 3.17
C GLY A 74 -1.21 13.86 2.88
N ALA A 75 -0.31 14.49 3.65
CA ALA A 75 0.15 15.85 3.38
C ALA A 75 0.85 15.98 2.01
N ALA A 76 1.66 14.99 1.62
CA ALA A 76 2.30 14.97 0.31
C ALA A 76 1.28 14.78 -0.83
N ILE A 77 0.30 13.89 -0.65
CA ILE A 77 -0.79 13.67 -1.62
C ILE A 77 -1.64 14.94 -1.76
N ALA A 78 -2.02 15.59 -0.66
CA ALA A 78 -2.78 16.83 -0.68
C ALA A 78 -2.02 17.96 -1.40
N PHE A 79 -0.70 18.04 -1.22
CA PHE A 79 0.14 18.97 -1.98
C PHE A 79 0.10 18.71 -3.49
N LEU A 80 0.18 17.45 -3.94
CA LEU A 80 0.02 17.08 -5.35
C LEU A 80 -1.38 17.42 -5.88
N LEU A 81 -2.42 17.15 -5.10
CA LEU A 81 -3.81 17.47 -5.46
C LEU A 81 -4.04 18.98 -5.61
N SER A 82 -3.31 19.81 -4.87
CA SER A 82 -3.38 21.27 -5.02
C SER A 82 -2.76 21.79 -6.33
N GLN A 83 -2.02 20.95 -7.07
CA GLN A 83 -1.45 21.32 -8.37
C GLN A 83 -2.51 21.26 -9.47
N GLY A 84 -2.49 22.24 -10.38
CA GLY A 84 -3.42 22.27 -11.51
C GLY A 84 -3.15 21.22 -12.60
N LYS A 85 -1.95 20.63 -12.61
CA LYS A 85 -1.53 19.60 -13.56
C LYS A 85 -0.77 18.52 -12.83
N ILE A 86 -1.11 17.26 -13.07
CA ILE A 86 -0.45 16.08 -12.50
C ILE A 86 0.05 15.25 -13.68
N GLY A 87 1.37 15.05 -13.74
CA GLY A 87 2.03 14.23 -14.77
C GLY A 87 2.72 13.02 -14.15
N SER A 88 3.24 12.12 -14.99
CA SER A 88 3.87 10.90 -14.50
C SER A 88 5.10 11.16 -13.62
N GLU A 89 5.89 12.20 -13.91
CA GLU A 89 7.11 12.52 -13.14
C GLU A 89 6.82 12.95 -11.69
N ILE A 90 5.79 13.78 -11.46
CA ILE A 90 5.45 14.18 -10.08
C ILE A 90 4.83 13.01 -9.31
N VAL A 91 4.12 12.10 -9.98
CA VAL A 91 3.63 10.85 -9.40
C VAL A 91 4.77 9.90 -9.08
N ASP A 92 5.77 9.79 -9.95
CA ASP A 92 6.97 8.97 -9.70
C ASP A 92 7.75 9.48 -8.47
N ASN A 93 7.91 10.80 -8.36
CA ASN A 93 8.51 11.43 -7.18
C ASN A 93 7.70 11.17 -5.90
N LEU A 94 6.36 11.16 -5.99
CA LEU A 94 5.51 10.76 -4.87
C LEU A 94 5.74 9.29 -4.51
N ASN A 95 5.79 8.37 -5.49
CA ASN A 95 6.04 6.95 -5.25
C ASN A 95 7.43 6.70 -4.61
N ALA A 96 8.41 7.53 -4.94
CA ALA A 96 9.74 7.51 -4.34
C ALA A 96 9.81 8.16 -2.95
N SER A 97 8.77 8.88 -2.51
CA SER A 97 8.69 9.53 -1.20
C SER A 97 8.83 8.51 -0.07
N ILE A 98 9.73 8.80 0.87
CA ILE A 98 9.92 7.96 2.06
C ILE A 98 8.62 7.84 2.87
N HIS A 99 7.80 8.89 2.93
CA HIS A 99 6.56 8.89 3.70
C HIS A 99 5.51 7.94 3.10
N LEU A 100 5.37 7.93 1.77
CA LEU A 100 4.43 7.02 1.12
C LEU A 100 4.90 5.57 1.24
N ARG A 101 6.22 5.34 1.08
CA ARG A 101 6.80 4.01 1.25
C ARG A 101 6.67 3.48 2.68
N ALA A 102 6.83 4.33 3.69
CA ALA A 102 6.65 3.96 5.09
C ALA A 102 5.24 3.41 5.35
N VAL A 103 4.20 4.14 4.91
CA VAL A 103 2.80 3.66 5.03
C VAL A 103 2.64 2.27 4.43
N LEU A 104 3.11 2.06 3.19
CA LEU A 104 2.94 0.77 2.52
C LEU A 104 3.69 -0.36 3.23
N THR A 105 4.93 -0.12 3.65
CA THR A 105 5.69 -1.13 4.38
C THR A 105 5.07 -1.46 5.73
N ASP A 106 4.52 -0.46 6.42
CA ASP A 106 3.86 -0.68 7.69
C ASP A 106 2.54 -1.45 7.51
N LEU A 107 1.77 -1.14 6.45
CA LEU A 107 0.54 -1.85 6.13
C LEU A 107 0.78 -3.31 5.77
N PHE A 108 1.80 -3.62 4.96
CA PHE A 108 2.17 -5.01 4.66
C PHE A 108 2.61 -5.77 5.91
N LEU A 109 3.37 -5.13 6.80
CA LEU A 109 3.77 -5.76 8.05
C LEU A 109 2.57 -5.98 8.99
N TYR A 110 1.69 -4.98 9.08
CA TYR A 110 0.53 -5.01 9.97
C TYR A 110 -0.53 -6.01 9.50
N SER A 111 -0.82 -6.09 8.19
CA SER A 111 -1.76 -7.05 7.63
C SER A 111 -1.27 -8.49 7.82
N GLU A 112 -0.01 -8.78 7.47
CA GLU A 112 0.59 -10.11 7.64
C GLU A 112 0.69 -10.52 9.11
N ALA A 113 0.88 -9.56 10.04
CA ALA A 113 0.90 -9.85 11.47
C ALA A 113 -0.48 -10.20 12.05
N LEU A 114 -1.56 -9.64 11.49
CA LEU A 114 -2.94 -9.90 11.94
C LEU A 114 -3.56 -11.13 11.26
N GLU A 115 -3.31 -11.29 9.97
CA GLU A 115 -3.76 -12.41 9.15
C GLU A 115 -2.57 -12.97 8.36
N PRO A 116 -1.74 -13.83 8.99
CA PRO A 116 -0.61 -14.45 8.30
C PRO A 116 -1.09 -15.23 7.08
N SER A 117 -0.39 -15.04 5.96
CA SER A 117 -0.54 -15.81 4.74
C SER A 117 -0.44 -17.30 5.10
N ALA A 118 -1.54 -18.04 4.94
CA ALA A 118 -1.61 -19.45 5.32
C ALA A 118 -0.82 -20.33 4.34
N ASP A 119 0.51 -20.33 4.47
CA ASP A 119 1.41 -21.21 3.73
C ASP A 119 2.31 -22.03 4.67
N ASP A 120 1.77 -22.41 5.82
CA ASP A 120 2.45 -23.27 6.79
C ASP A 120 1.56 -24.47 7.14
N THR A 121 1.27 -25.29 6.13
CA THR A 121 1.06 -26.72 6.42
C THR A 121 2.46 -27.32 6.47
N PRO A 122 2.98 -27.75 7.62
CA PRO A 122 4.21 -28.52 7.64
C PRO A 122 3.91 -29.81 6.85
N GLN A 123 4.43 -29.93 5.62
CA GLN A 123 4.55 -31.25 5.02
C GLN A 123 5.43 -32.03 5.97
N SER A 124 4.82 -32.92 6.76
CA SER A 124 5.54 -33.83 7.62
C SER A 124 6.43 -34.69 6.73
N MET A 125 7.68 -34.27 6.54
CA MET A 125 8.75 -35.13 6.08
C MET A 125 9.10 -36.07 7.24
N ALA A 126 8.15 -36.92 7.61
CA ALA A 126 8.43 -38.10 8.41
C ALA A 126 9.32 -38.98 7.53
N TYR A 127 10.63 -38.83 7.71
CA TYR A 127 11.62 -39.72 7.14
C TYR A 127 11.36 -41.12 7.74
N ASP A 128 10.67 -41.97 6.98
CA ASP A 128 10.47 -43.36 7.38
C ASP A 128 11.77 -44.13 7.16
N ALA A 129 12.59 -44.22 8.20
CA ALA A 129 13.86 -44.93 8.23
C ALA A 129 13.70 -46.47 8.08
N THR A 130 12.49 -46.99 7.87
CA THR A 130 12.24 -48.43 7.69
C THR A 130 12.16 -48.88 6.23
N LYS A 131 12.26 -47.96 5.25
CA LYS A 131 12.39 -48.36 3.84
C LYS A 131 13.76 -49.01 3.61
N LYS A 132 13.81 -50.33 3.77
CA LYS A 132 14.87 -51.18 3.22
C LYS A 132 14.93 -50.93 1.71
N ASN A 133 16.09 -50.50 1.21
CA ASN A 133 16.42 -50.59 -0.21
C ASN A 133 16.38 -52.08 -0.59
N SER A 134 15.30 -52.51 -1.22
CA SER A 134 15.25 -53.76 -1.96
C SER A 134 15.68 -53.46 -3.39
N ASP A 135 16.98 -53.50 -3.63
CA ASP A 135 17.55 -53.74 -4.97
C ASP A 135 18.91 -54.44 -4.77
N ALA A 136 18.87 -55.75 -4.94
CA ALA A 136 19.99 -56.64 -5.18
C ALA A 136 19.53 -57.67 -6.24
#